data_AF-A0A7J4D0W8-F1
#
_entry.id   AF-A0A7J4D0W8-F1
#
_cell.length_a   1.000
_cell.length_b   1.000
_cell.length_c   1.000
_cell.angle_alpha   90.00
_cell.angle_beta   90.00
_cell.angle_gamma   90.00
#
_symmetry.space_group_name_H-M   'P 1'
#
loop_
_entity.id
_entity.type
_entity.pdbx_description
1 polymer ?
#
loop_
_entity_poly.entity_id
_entity_poly.type
_entity_poly.pdbx_seq_one_letter_code
_entity_poly.pdbx_strand_id
1 'polypeptide(L)'
;MKSPSPVKQSGLILLGLFTLLLRYPITPSPTGTDNFYYISMAKAIISHGQVFWAEEVLSLYGLFPGTDPLGATLLASAVTTVTGLSIYDYILIHSIFLSLISTFGFFMLSGELTDNYRSRWFAALCFSLAPRFLTFSLWRFSLRFTFIALLPFFIWLLLRLSNSKHGRHPSRLIALISLFIVILPSLHRMALLFPGMLLALLVAHLLFYWQENATNRERAGRQTLGFLIF
;
A
#
# COMPACT_ATOMS: atom_id res chain seq x y z
N MET A 1 -19.81 -14.73 -4.82
CA MET A 1 -19.59 -14.37 -3.41
C MET A 1 -20.94 -13.97 -2.84
N LYS A 2 -21.38 -14.52 -1.71
CA LYS A 2 -22.64 -14.06 -1.06
C LYS A 2 -22.48 -12.59 -0.68
N SER A 3 -23.51 -11.77 -0.89
CA SER A 3 -23.50 -10.38 -0.45
C SER A 3 -23.20 -10.31 1.06
N PRO A 4 -22.35 -9.37 1.51
CA PRO A 4 -22.16 -9.17 2.94
C PRO A 4 -23.50 -8.85 3.59
N SER A 5 -23.70 -9.32 4.83
CA SER A 5 -24.92 -8.99 5.57
C SER A 5 -25.04 -7.48 5.75
N PRO A 6 -26.27 -6.93 5.87
CA PRO A 6 -26.47 -5.49 6.03
C PRO A 6 -25.61 -4.87 7.15
N VAL A 7 -25.48 -5.58 8.28
CA VAL A 7 -24.62 -5.17 9.41
C VAL A 7 -23.15 -4.97 8.99
N LYS A 8 -22.61 -5.87 8.15
CA LYS A 8 -21.23 -5.76 7.65
C LYS A 8 -21.10 -4.60 6.65
N GLN A 9 -22.10 -4.37 5.82
CA GLN A 9 -22.12 -3.23 4.89
C GLN A 9 -22.11 -1.91 5.67
N SER A 10 -23.02 -1.75 6.64
CA SER A 10 -23.08 -0.57 7.50
C SER A 10 -21.76 -0.35 8.25
N GLY A 11 -21.12 -1.42 8.73
CA GLY A 11 -19.81 -1.33 9.37
C GLY A 11 -18.72 -0.77 8.44
N LEU A 12 -18.65 -1.23 7.18
CA LEU A 12 -17.68 -0.70 6.22
C LEU A 12 -17.95 0.76 5.85
N ILE A 13 -19.22 1.14 5.70
CA ILE A 13 -19.61 2.54 5.48
C ILE A 13 -19.17 3.40 6.65
N LEU A 14 -19.45 2.94 7.88
CA LEU A 14 -19.06 3.64 9.10
C LEU A 14 -17.55 3.82 9.21
N LEU A 15 -16.77 2.80 8.84
CA LEU A 15 -15.30 2.89 8.78
C LEU A 15 -14.83 3.97 7.79
N GLY A 16 -15.45 4.02 6.61
CA GLY A 16 -15.18 5.05 5.62
C GLY A 16 -15.50 6.45 6.16
N LEU A 17 -16.68 6.63 6.76
CA LEU A 17 -17.11 7.90 7.35
C LEU A 17 -16.19 8.35 8.49
N PHE A 18 -15.76 7.44 9.37
CA PHE A 18 -14.76 7.76 10.39
C PHE A 18 -13.43 8.19 9.78
N THR A 19 -12.96 7.49 8.75
CA THR A 19 -11.73 7.88 8.06
C THR A 19 -11.87 9.28 7.46
N LEU A 20 -13.02 9.64 6.86
CA LEU A 20 -13.27 11.00 6.37
C LEU A 20 -13.24 12.04 7.49
N LEU A 21 -14.00 11.78 8.57
CA LEU A 21 -14.13 12.70 9.71
C LEU A 21 -12.78 13.01 10.35
N LEU A 22 -11.93 11.99 10.51
CA LEU A 22 -10.59 12.12 11.09
C LEU A 22 -9.60 12.90 10.20
N ARG A 23 -9.91 13.10 8.91
CA ARG A 23 -9.05 13.84 7.96
C ARG A 23 -9.61 15.20 7.61
N TYR A 24 -10.71 15.60 8.25
CA TYR A 24 -11.22 16.95 8.08
C TYR A 24 -10.17 17.97 8.56
N PRO A 25 -9.86 19.00 7.78
CA PRO A 25 -8.82 19.95 8.12
C PRO A 25 -9.20 20.73 9.38
N ILE A 26 -8.30 20.71 10.36
CA ILE A 26 -8.42 21.47 11.62
C ILE A 26 -7.60 22.76 11.62
N THR A 27 -6.85 23.01 10.55
CA THR A 27 -6.04 24.22 10.33
C THR A 27 -6.54 24.99 9.11
N PRO A 28 -6.26 26.30 8.99
CA PRO A 28 -6.70 27.10 7.84
C PRO A 28 -5.88 26.86 6.56
N SER A 29 -4.71 26.21 6.66
CA SER A 29 -3.81 25.94 5.53
C SER A 29 -3.14 24.56 5.66
N PRO A 30 -2.57 24.00 4.56
CA PRO A 30 -1.75 22.80 4.64
C PRO A 30 -0.56 22.95 5.58
N THR A 31 -0.12 21.83 6.15
CA THR A 31 0.93 21.83 7.18
C THR A 31 2.12 20.94 6.79
N GLY A 32 3.25 21.11 7.50
CA GLY A 32 4.48 20.34 7.29
C GLY A 32 5.55 21.10 6.49
N THR A 33 6.82 20.93 6.86
CA THR A 33 7.96 21.61 6.22
C THR A 33 8.17 21.14 4.79
N ASP A 34 8.27 19.82 4.60
CA ASP A 34 8.56 19.20 3.30
C ASP A 34 7.41 19.42 2.31
N ASN A 35 6.20 19.60 2.82
CA ASN A 35 5.01 19.88 2.02
C ASN A 35 5.20 21.13 1.13
N PHE A 36 5.79 22.21 1.66
CA PHE A 36 6.01 23.42 0.88
C PHE A 36 7.03 23.21 -0.25
N TYR A 37 8.07 22.41 -0.01
CA TYR A 37 9.03 22.03 -1.04
C TYR A 37 8.36 21.25 -2.17
N TYR A 38 7.56 20.22 -1.84
CA TYR A 38 6.87 19.43 -2.87
C TYR A 38 5.77 20.20 -3.60
N ILE A 39 5.10 21.16 -2.93
CA ILE A 39 4.17 22.09 -3.59
C ILE A 39 4.90 22.94 -4.62
N SER A 40 6.05 23.53 -4.25
CA SER A 40 6.86 24.32 -5.17
C SER A 40 7.33 23.50 -6.36
N MET A 41 7.74 22.25 -6.12
CA MET A 41 8.13 21.32 -7.17
C MET A 41 6.98 21.02 -8.13
N ALA A 42 5.78 20.71 -7.61
CA ALA A 42 4.59 20.49 -8.44
C ALA A 42 4.19 21.75 -9.22
N LYS A 43 4.22 22.94 -8.59
CA LYS A 43 3.95 24.21 -9.27
C LYS A 43 4.94 24.49 -10.40
N ALA A 44 6.22 24.19 -10.21
CA ALA A 44 7.22 24.34 -11.26
C ALA A 44 6.93 23.43 -12.47
N ILE A 45 6.52 22.18 -12.23
CA ILE A 45 6.12 21.25 -13.29
C ILE A 45 4.90 21.79 -14.05
N ILE A 46 3.90 22.29 -13.32
CA ILE A 46 2.68 22.88 -13.91
C ILE A 46 3.01 24.12 -14.73
N SER A 47 3.86 25.02 -14.22
CA SER A 47 4.17 26.29 -14.89
C SER A 47 5.05 26.12 -16.13
N HIS A 48 5.97 25.16 -16.10
CA HIS A 48 6.92 24.94 -17.19
C HIS A 48 6.51 23.83 -18.16
N GLY A 49 5.53 22.99 -17.79
CA GLY A 49 5.05 21.87 -18.60
C GLY A 49 6.06 20.72 -18.74
N GLN A 50 7.20 20.78 -18.05
CA GLN A 50 8.25 19.76 -18.12
C GLN A 50 9.04 19.67 -16.80
N VAL A 51 9.74 18.54 -16.62
CA VAL A 51 10.58 18.29 -15.44
C VAL A 51 12.05 18.39 -15.85
N PHE A 52 12.65 19.58 -15.71
CA PHE A 52 14.01 19.84 -16.20
C PHE A 52 15.10 19.00 -15.52
N TRP A 53 14.91 18.61 -14.27
CA TRP A 53 15.89 17.81 -13.52
C TRP A 53 15.72 16.29 -13.71
N ALA A 54 14.76 15.86 -14.55
CA ALA A 54 14.53 14.45 -14.86
C ALA A 54 15.22 14.04 -16.17
N GLU A 55 16.52 14.34 -16.28
CA GLU A 55 17.31 14.05 -17.48
C GLU A 55 17.47 12.53 -17.72
N GLU A 56 17.59 11.77 -16.64
CA GLU A 56 17.76 10.32 -16.68
C GLU A 56 16.51 9.58 -16.19
N VAL A 57 16.26 8.38 -16.71
CA VAL A 57 15.13 7.54 -16.26
C VAL A 57 15.22 7.24 -14.75
N LEU A 58 16.43 7.11 -14.22
CA LEU A 58 16.68 6.91 -12.79
C LEU A 58 16.27 8.10 -11.92
N SER A 59 16.20 9.31 -12.48
CA SER A 59 15.70 10.50 -11.79
C SER A 59 14.23 10.37 -11.38
N LEU A 60 13.43 9.61 -12.15
CA LEU A 60 12.02 9.33 -11.79
C LEU A 60 11.90 8.60 -10.44
N TYR A 61 12.90 7.79 -10.12
CA TYR A 61 12.98 7.00 -8.89
C TYR A 61 13.76 7.72 -7.78
N GLY A 62 14.24 8.94 -8.03
CA GLY A 62 15.11 9.67 -7.11
C GLY A 62 16.45 8.97 -6.88
N LEU A 63 16.94 8.23 -7.88
CA LEU A 63 18.20 7.48 -7.87
C LEU A 63 19.35 8.24 -8.56
N PHE A 64 19.09 9.46 -9.03
CA PHE A 64 20.10 10.34 -9.59
C PHE A 64 20.45 11.47 -8.60
N PRO A 65 21.71 11.93 -8.52
CA PRO A 65 22.10 13.01 -7.61
C PRO A 65 21.22 14.25 -7.77
N GLY A 66 20.76 14.83 -6.65
CA GLY A 66 19.92 16.02 -6.66
C GLY A 66 18.45 15.80 -7.05
N THR A 67 18.00 14.55 -7.22
CA THR A 67 16.61 14.23 -7.61
C THR A 67 15.84 13.54 -6.51
N ASP A 68 14.57 13.91 -6.32
CA ASP A 68 13.62 13.20 -5.45
C ASP A 68 12.68 12.31 -6.27
N PRO A 69 12.08 11.25 -5.70
CA PRO A 69 11.09 10.44 -6.41
C PRO A 69 9.95 11.30 -6.95
N LEU A 70 9.74 11.23 -8.27
CA LEU A 70 8.87 12.18 -9.00
C LEU A 70 7.43 11.72 -9.11
N GLY A 71 7.11 10.46 -8.80
CA GLY A 71 5.80 9.86 -9.06
C GLY A 71 4.65 10.61 -8.40
N ALA A 72 4.79 11.02 -7.12
CA ALA A 72 3.71 11.72 -6.43
C ALA A 72 3.55 13.18 -6.89
N THR A 73 4.64 13.86 -7.26
CA THR A 73 4.60 15.24 -7.75
C THR A 73 4.13 15.32 -9.20
N LEU A 74 4.50 14.35 -10.04
CA LEU A 74 3.93 14.18 -11.38
C LEU A 74 2.43 13.90 -11.29
N LEU A 75 1.98 13.02 -10.39
CA LEU A 75 0.56 12.77 -10.17
C LEU A 75 -0.18 14.05 -9.75
N ALA A 76 0.37 14.81 -8.81
CA ALA A 76 -0.21 16.08 -8.37
C ALA A 76 -0.31 17.10 -9.51
N SER A 77 0.76 17.23 -10.30
CA SER A 77 0.84 18.17 -11.42
C SER A 77 -0.14 17.77 -12.53
N ALA A 78 -0.21 16.48 -12.87
CA ALA A 78 -1.13 15.98 -13.89
C ALA A 78 -2.60 16.18 -13.48
N VAL A 79 -2.97 15.82 -12.25
CA VAL A 79 -4.35 15.98 -11.76
C VAL A 79 -4.75 17.45 -11.73
N THR A 80 -3.92 18.33 -11.18
CA THR A 80 -4.21 19.78 -11.15
C THR A 80 -4.31 20.39 -12.54
N THR A 81 -3.44 19.99 -13.47
CA THR A 81 -3.47 20.47 -14.87
C THR A 81 -4.73 20.01 -15.62
N VAL A 82 -5.13 18.73 -15.44
CA VAL A 82 -6.30 18.17 -16.14
C VAL A 82 -7.62 18.67 -15.54
N THR A 83 -7.68 18.85 -14.23
CA THR A 83 -8.92 19.23 -13.52
C THR A 83 -9.10 20.74 -13.35
N GLY A 84 -8.03 21.52 -13.49
CA GLY A 84 -8.01 22.94 -13.15
C GLY A 84 -8.05 23.23 -11.64
N LEU A 85 -7.96 22.21 -10.79
CA LEU A 85 -7.94 22.38 -9.33
C LEU A 85 -6.65 23.08 -8.88
N SER A 86 -6.75 23.89 -7.82
CA SER A 86 -5.56 24.40 -7.18
C SER A 86 -4.78 23.25 -6.53
N ILE A 87 -3.45 23.41 -6.41
CA ILE A 87 -2.61 22.42 -5.72
C ILE A 87 -3.05 22.21 -4.26
N TYR A 88 -3.62 23.23 -3.62
CA TYR A 88 -4.10 23.16 -2.24
C TYR A 88 -5.35 22.27 -2.11
N ASP A 89 -6.27 22.38 -3.07
CA ASP A 89 -7.47 21.55 -3.15
C ASP A 89 -7.10 20.11 -3.49
N TYR A 90 -6.16 19.91 -4.42
CA TYR A 90 -5.61 18.60 -4.72
C TYR A 90 -5.06 17.92 -3.46
N ILE A 91 -4.27 18.62 -2.64
CA ILE A 91 -3.67 18.02 -1.44
C ILE A 91 -4.75 17.55 -0.46
N LEU A 92 -5.84 18.32 -0.30
CA LEU A 92 -6.94 17.93 0.56
C LEU A 92 -7.62 16.65 0.05
N ILE A 93 -8.02 16.65 -1.23
CA ILE A 93 -8.71 15.53 -1.88
C ILE A 93 -7.81 14.29 -1.87
N HIS A 94 -6.55 14.44 -2.25
CA HIS A 94 -5.54 13.38 -2.28
C HIS A 94 -5.32 12.78 -0.90
N SER A 95 -5.23 13.62 0.14
CA SER A 95 -5.05 13.18 1.53
C SER A 95 -6.20 12.29 2.00
N ILE A 96 -7.43 12.71 1.72
CA ILE A 96 -8.66 11.99 2.07
C ILE A 96 -8.75 10.68 1.26
N PHE A 97 -8.56 10.76 -0.05
CA PHE A 97 -8.68 9.63 -0.97
C PHE A 97 -7.68 8.52 -0.63
N LEU A 98 -6.41 8.87 -0.45
CA LEU A 98 -5.38 7.91 -0.05
C LEU A 98 -5.62 7.34 1.35
N SER A 99 -6.20 8.12 2.27
CA SER A 99 -6.55 7.61 3.60
C SER A 99 -7.61 6.53 3.54
N LEU A 100 -8.62 6.71 2.69
CA LEU A 100 -9.65 5.71 2.41
C LEU A 100 -9.03 4.46 1.79
N ILE A 101 -8.24 4.62 0.73
CA ILE A 101 -7.52 3.52 0.08
C ILE A 101 -6.72 2.75 1.12
N SER A 102 -5.91 3.42 1.92
CA SER A 102 -5.04 2.73 2.88
C SER A 102 -5.83 2.00 3.97
N THR A 103 -6.89 2.61 4.48
CA THR A 103 -7.74 2.02 5.52
C THR A 103 -8.42 0.75 5.01
N PHE A 104 -9.01 0.80 3.81
CA PHE A 104 -9.62 -0.39 3.20
C PHE A 104 -8.58 -1.41 2.74
N GLY A 105 -7.40 -0.96 2.29
CA GLY A 105 -6.26 -1.83 2.00
C GLY A 105 -5.82 -2.60 3.24
N PHE A 106 -5.80 -1.96 4.40
CA PHE A 106 -5.49 -2.61 5.67
C PHE A 106 -6.61 -3.57 6.13
N PHE A 107 -7.88 -3.23 5.88
CA PHE A 107 -9.01 -4.15 6.08
C PHE A 107 -8.91 -5.39 5.19
N MET A 108 -8.40 -5.25 3.96
CA MET A 108 -8.12 -6.37 3.05
C MET A 108 -6.95 -7.21 3.55
N LEU A 109 -5.83 -6.55 3.91
CA LEU A 109 -4.64 -7.19 4.46
C LEU A 109 -4.93 -8.01 5.72
N SER A 110 -5.66 -7.44 6.69
CA SER A 110 -6.05 -8.15 7.91
C SER A 110 -6.92 -9.38 7.62
N GLY A 111 -7.61 -9.41 6.47
CA GLY A 111 -8.36 -10.58 6.00
C GLY A 111 -7.51 -11.77 5.59
N GLU A 112 -6.21 -11.60 5.33
CA GLU A 112 -5.29 -12.73 5.13
C GLU A 112 -4.83 -13.33 6.47
N LEU A 113 -4.93 -12.57 7.57
CA LEU A 113 -4.50 -13.00 8.90
C LEU A 113 -5.65 -13.59 9.73
N THR A 114 -6.88 -13.14 9.50
CA THR A 114 -8.06 -13.61 10.24
C THR A 114 -9.34 -13.56 9.40
N ASP A 115 -10.16 -14.61 9.51
CA ASP A 115 -11.49 -14.67 8.89
C ASP A 115 -12.56 -13.88 9.67
N ASN A 116 -12.27 -13.46 10.91
CA ASN A 116 -13.22 -12.77 11.76
C ASN A 116 -13.41 -11.31 11.31
N TYR A 117 -14.61 -10.99 10.81
CA TYR A 117 -14.98 -9.65 10.37
C TYR A 117 -14.74 -8.57 11.43
N ARG A 118 -15.07 -8.84 12.71
CA ARG A 118 -14.93 -7.85 13.79
C ARG A 118 -13.47 -7.49 14.02
N SER A 119 -12.60 -8.49 14.03
CA SER A 119 -11.15 -8.30 14.17
C SER A 119 -10.56 -7.50 13.02
N ARG A 120 -10.96 -7.79 11.77
CA ARG A 120 -10.52 -7.05 10.58
C ARG A 120 -10.96 -5.58 10.62
N TRP A 121 -12.22 -5.35 10.98
CA TRP A 121 -12.79 -4.01 11.09
C TRP A 121 -12.06 -3.20 12.17
N PHE A 122 -11.87 -3.79 13.34
CA PHE A 122 -11.16 -3.15 14.44
C PHE A 122 -9.69 -2.86 14.10
N ALA A 123 -8.99 -3.79 13.46
CA ALA A 123 -7.62 -3.60 12.99
C ALA A 123 -7.51 -2.42 12.01
N ALA A 124 -8.44 -2.30 11.07
CA ALA A 124 -8.50 -1.18 10.13
C ALA A 124 -8.81 0.15 10.82
N LEU A 125 -9.68 0.15 11.83
CA LEU A 125 -9.93 1.33 12.66
C LEU A 125 -8.67 1.76 13.42
N CYS A 126 -7.98 0.84 14.09
CA CYS A 126 -6.73 1.11 14.79
C CYS A 126 -5.66 1.67 13.85
N PHE A 127 -5.54 1.13 12.63
CA PHE A 127 -4.64 1.66 11.61
C PHE A 127 -5.03 3.09 11.20
N SER A 128 -6.33 3.34 10.96
CA SER A 128 -6.83 4.68 10.63
C SER A 128 -6.58 5.70 11.75
N LEU A 129 -6.56 5.26 13.01
CA LEU A 129 -6.27 6.12 14.18
C LEU A 129 -4.78 6.19 14.53
N ALA A 130 -3.90 5.45 13.86
CA ALA A 130 -2.49 5.41 14.21
C ALA A 130 -1.88 6.83 14.11
N PRO A 131 -1.24 7.34 15.18
CA PRO A 131 -0.80 8.74 15.24
C PRO A 131 0.07 9.14 14.05
N ARG A 132 1.01 8.27 13.67
CA ARG A 132 1.90 8.56 12.54
C ARG A 132 1.16 8.60 11.21
N PHE A 133 0.18 7.73 11.02
CA PHE A 133 -0.66 7.73 9.83
C PHE A 133 -1.53 9.00 9.75
N LEU A 134 -2.12 9.42 10.88
CA LEU A 134 -2.85 10.70 10.99
C LEU A 134 -1.95 11.89 10.64
N THR A 135 -0.74 11.98 11.20
CA THR A 135 0.16 13.11 10.92
C THR A 135 0.55 13.26 9.46
N PHE A 136 0.51 12.18 8.69
CA PHE A 136 0.81 12.19 7.25
C PHE A 136 -0.45 12.37 6.38
N SER A 137 -1.63 12.03 6.90
CA SER A 137 -2.91 12.13 6.17
C SER A 137 -3.68 13.43 6.43
N LEU A 138 -3.24 14.28 7.36
CA LEU A 138 -3.92 15.53 7.73
C LEU A 138 -3.49 16.71 6.86
N TRP A 139 -4.12 16.84 5.68
CA TRP A 139 -3.94 17.98 4.75
C TRP A 139 -2.45 18.34 4.52
N ARG A 140 -1.65 17.34 4.13
CA ARG A 140 -0.23 17.49 3.81
C ARG A 140 0.12 16.78 2.52
N PHE A 141 0.98 17.39 1.72
CA PHE A 141 1.62 16.72 0.60
C PHE A 141 2.89 16.03 1.06
N SER A 142 2.90 14.70 0.99
CA SER A 142 4.04 13.89 1.40
C SER A 142 4.24 12.72 0.45
N LEU A 143 5.45 12.63 -0.11
CA LEU A 143 5.91 11.46 -0.88
C LEU A 143 5.72 10.18 -0.07
N ARG A 144 6.09 10.25 1.22
CA ARG A 144 5.99 9.15 2.17
C ARG A 144 4.57 8.67 2.35
N PHE A 145 3.63 9.61 2.50
CA PHE A 145 2.23 9.27 2.67
C PHE A 145 1.68 8.52 1.45
N THR A 146 2.00 8.98 0.25
CA THR A 146 1.57 8.34 -1.01
C THR A 146 2.06 6.89 -1.10
N PHE A 147 3.29 6.61 -0.67
CA PHE A 147 3.82 5.25 -0.54
C PHE A 147 3.11 4.43 0.54
N ILE A 148 3.01 4.94 1.77
CA ILE A 148 2.39 4.23 2.91
C ILE A 148 0.91 3.92 2.62
N ALA A 149 0.21 4.79 1.91
CA ALA A 149 -1.20 4.60 1.59
C ALA A 149 -1.44 3.35 0.74
N LEU A 150 -0.54 3.05 -0.19
CA LEU A 150 -0.62 1.92 -1.11
C LEU A 150 0.03 0.64 -0.55
N LEU A 151 0.87 0.76 0.48
CA LEU A 151 1.63 -0.35 1.04
C LEU A 151 0.75 -1.51 1.57
N PRO A 152 -0.39 -1.29 2.26
CA PRO A 152 -1.26 -2.39 2.69
C PRO A 152 -1.77 -3.25 1.53
N PHE A 153 -2.07 -2.64 0.39
CA PHE A 153 -2.48 -3.38 -0.82
C PHE A 153 -1.34 -4.19 -1.41
N PHE A 154 -0.14 -3.64 -1.44
CA PHE A 154 1.04 -4.36 -1.92
C PHE A 154 1.32 -5.61 -1.08
N ILE A 155 1.33 -5.47 0.25
CA ILE A 155 1.54 -6.60 1.17
C ILE A 155 0.38 -7.60 1.04
N TRP A 156 -0.85 -7.12 0.93
CA TRP A 156 -2.02 -7.97 0.71
C TRP A 156 -1.89 -8.81 -0.56
N LEU A 157 -1.42 -8.23 -1.67
CA LEU A 157 -1.18 -8.95 -2.92
C LEU A 157 -0.11 -10.05 -2.77
N LEU A 158 1.00 -9.76 -2.08
CA LEU A 158 2.06 -10.73 -1.83
C LEU A 158 1.55 -11.93 -1.01
N LEU A 159 0.82 -11.66 0.07
CA LEU A 159 0.23 -12.73 0.89
C LEU A 159 -0.85 -13.50 0.14
N ARG A 160 -1.68 -12.80 -0.64
CA ARG A 160 -2.73 -13.41 -1.46
C ARG A 160 -2.16 -14.35 -2.51
N LEU A 161 -1.00 -14.05 -3.09
CA LEU A 161 -0.32 -14.93 -4.04
C LEU A 161 0.12 -16.25 -3.38
N SER A 162 0.59 -16.19 -2.13
CA SER A 162 1.00 -17.37 -1.35
C SER A 162 -0.19 -18.22 -0.86
N ASN A 163 -1.36 -17.60 -0.69
CA ASN A 163 -2.53 -18.25 -0.10
C ASN A 163 -3.30 -19.14 -1.09
N SER A 164 -3.17 -20.47 -0.94
CA SER A 164 -3.80 -21.44 -1.87
C SER A 164 -5.33 -21.41 -1.87
N LYS A 165 -5.99 -20.96 -0.79
CA LYS A 165 -7.46 -20.90 -0.70
C LYS A 165 -8.11 -19.87 -1.64
N HIS A 166 -7.38 -18.84 -2.07
CA HIS A 166 -7.96 -17.69 -2.75
C HIS A 166 -7.22 -17.28 -4.05
N GLY A 167 -6.18 -18.02 -4.45
CA GLY A 167 -5.36 -17.80 -5.65
C GLY A 167 -6.07 -18.16 -6.96
N ARG A 168 -7.26 -17.61 -7.24
CA ARG A 168 -8.04 -17.96 -8.44
C ARG A 168 -7.37 -17.56 -9.76
N HIS A 169 -6.49 -16.55 -9.75
CA HIS A 169 -5.81 -16.05 -10.95
C HIS A 169 -4.38 -15.55 -10.63
N PRO A 170 -3.38 -16.45 -10.48
CA PRO A 170 -2.02 -16.08 -10.09
C PRO A 170 -1.35 -15.09 -11.07
N SER A 171 -1.62 -15.22 -12.37
CA SER A 171 -1.08 -14.30 -13.39
C SER A 171 -1.53 -12.85 -13.18
N ARG A 172 -2.79 -12.63 -12.80
CA ARG A 172 -3.31 -11.28 -12.50
C ARG A 172 -2.67 -10.70 -11.25
N LEU A 173 -2.47 -11.52 -10.22
CA LEU A 173 -1.80 -11.09 -9.00
C LEU A 173 -0.33 -10.73 -9.27
N ILE A 174 0.38 -11.54 -10.05
CA ILE A 174 1.76 -11.26 -10.46
C ILE A 174 1.83 -9.95 -11.25
N ALA A 175 0.95 -9.75 -12.25
CA ALA A 175 0.92 -8.50 -13.01
C ALA A 175 0.69 -7.26 -12.12
N LEU A 176 -0.23 -7.35 -11.15
CA LEU A 176 -0.46 -6.29 -10.18
C LEU A 176 0.77 -6.07 -9.28
N ILE A 177 1.40 -7.14 -8.77
CA ILE A 177 2.61 -7.04 -7.96
C ILE A 177 3.73 -6.36 -8.76
N SER A 178 3.96 -6.76 -10.01
CA SER A 178 4.93 -6.13 -10.90
C SER A 178 4.64 -4.65 -11.11
N LEU A 179 3.38 -4.27 -11.31
CA LEU A 179 2.97 -2.86 -11.40
C LEU A 179 3.34 -2.08 -10.14
N PHE A 180 3.08 -2.63 -8.95
CA PHE A 180 3.44 -1.99 -7.68
C PHE A 180 4.96 -1.91 -7.48
N ILE A 181 5.73 -2.91 -7.90
CA ILE A 181 7.20 -2.90 -7.85
C ILE A 181 7.77 -1.76 -8.69
N VAL A 182 7.15 -1.45 -9.83
CA VAL A 182 7.56 -0.31 -10.68
C VAL A 182 7.07 1.01 -10.10
N ILE A 183 5.81 1.11 -9.67
CA ILE A 183 5.22 2.39 -9.24
C ILE A 183 5.75 2.85 -7.88
N LEU A 184 5.78 1.98 -6.87
CA LEU A 184 6.05 2.42 -5.49
C LEU A 184 7.43 3.07 -5.28
N PRO A 185 8.53 2.63 -5.94
CA PRO A 185 9.80 3.34 -5.89
C PRO A 185 9.76 4.74 -6.50
N SER A 186 8.91 4.99 -7.49
CA SER A 186 8.73 6.35 -8.02
C SER A 186 8.02 7.27 -7.02
N LEU A 187 7.29 6.71 -6.04
CA LEU A 187 6.58 7.48 -5.02
C LEU A 187 7.45 7.80 -3.81
N HIS A 188 8.30 6.87 -3.38
CA HIS A 188 9.21 7.07 -2.25
C HIS A 188 10.38 6.09 -2.28
N ARG A 189 11.59 6.54 -1.93
CA ARG A 189 12.82 5.72 -1.87
C ARG A 189 12.75 4.53 -0.90
N MET A 190 11.78 4.49 0.01
CA MET A 190 11.61 3.36 0.94
C MET A 190 11.24 2.06 0.20
N ALA A 191 10.69 2.15 -1.02
CA ALA A 191 10.43 0.97 -1.83
C ALA A 191 11.71 0.26 -2.30
N LEU A 192 12.89 0.90 -2.22
CA LEU A 192 14.18 0.24 -2.51
C LEU A 192 14.50 -0.90 -1.53
N LEU A 193 13.75 -1.00 -0.43
CA LEU A 193 13.82 -2.12 0.51
C LEU A 193 13.06 -3.37 0.03
N PHE A 194 12.29 -3.28 -1.06
CA PHE A 194 11.49 -4.39 -1.58
C PHE A 194 12.29 -5.64 -1.96
N PRO A 195 13.47 -5.55 -2.59
CA PRO A 195 14.28 -6.74 -2.85
C PRO A 195 14.55 -7.56 -1.58
N GLY A 196 14.85 -6.89 -0.46
CA GLY A 196 15.03 -7.56 0.83
C GLY A 196 13.75 -8.22 1.36
N MET A 197 12.61 -7.56 1.21
CA MET A 197 11.31 -8.13 1.61
C MET A 197 10.92 -9.34 0.75
N LEU A 198 11.13 -9.27 -0.57
CA LEU A 198 10.87 -10.38 -1.49
C LEU A 198 11.81 -11.56 -1.22
N LEU A 199 13.08 -11.29 -0.94
CA LEU A 199 14.05 -12.30 -0.54
C LEU A 199 13.61 -13.01 0.75
N ALA A 200 13.20 -12.25 1.77
CA ALA A 200 12.70 -12.82 3.02
C ALA A 200 11.46 -13.71 2.80
N LEU A 201 10.53 -13.29 1.94
CA LEU A 201 9.34 -14.06 1.58
C LEU A 201 9.69 -15.34 0.81
N LEU A 202 10.66 -15.26 -0.12
CA LEU A 202 11.17 -16.42 -0.84
C LEU A 202 11.81 -17.44 0.12
N VAL A 203 12.68 -16.97 1.03
CA VAL A 203 13.33 -17.83 2.04
C VAL A 203 12.28 -18.48 2.94
N ALA A 204 11.31 -17.71 3.43
CA ALA A 204 10.21 -18.25 4.24
C ALA A 204 9.42 -19.33 3.49
N HIS A 205 9.16 -19.14 2.20
CA HIS A 205 8.47 -20.13 1.37
C HIS A 205 9.30 -21.40 1.15
N LEU A 206 10.60 -21.28 0.90
CA LEU A 206 11.51 -22.42 0.75
C LEU A 206 11.61 -23.22 2.06
N LEU A 207 11.72 -22.55 3.20
CA LEU A 207 11.74 -23.18 4.52
C LEU A 207 10.43 -23.90 4.84
N PHE A 208 9.29 -23.29 4.50
CA PHE A 208 7.97 -23.91 4.64
C PHE A 208 7.88 -25.21 3.82
N TYR A 209 8.27 -25.17 2.55
CA TYR A 209 8.25 -26.35 1.68
C TYR A 209 9.21 -27.45 2.14
N TRP A 210 10.38 -27.07 2.66
CA TRP A 210 11.32 -28.01 3.25
C TRP A 210 10.73 -28.71 4.49
N GLN A 211 10.11 -27.95 5.40
CA GLN A 211 9.46 -28.48 6.60
C GLN A 211 8.28 -29.41 6.28
N GLU A 212 7.45 -29.04 5.31
CA GLU A 212 6.31 -29.86 4.86
C GLU A 212 6.78 -31.19 4.25
N ASN A 213 7.85 -31.17 3.46
CA ASN A 213 8.44 -32.40 2.93
C ASN A 213 9.09 -33.26 4.02
N ALA A 214 9.78 -32.66 5.00
CA ALA A 214 10.38 -33.40 6.11
C ALA A 214 9.31 -34.11 6.96
N THR A 215 8.22 -33.41 7.30
CA THR A 215 7.10 -33.98 8.04
C THR A 215 6.34 -35.05 7.25
N ASN A 216 6.19 -34.90 5.93
CA ASN A 216 5.59 -35.92 5.08
C ASN A 216 6.47 -37.18 4.98
N ARG A 217 7.80 -37.04 4.89
CA ARG A 217 8.74 -38.18 4.94
C ARG A 217 8.69 -38.92 6.26
N GLU A 218 8.59 -38.19 7.38
CA GLU A 218 8.45 -38.78 8.70
C GLU A 218 7.13 -39.56 8.84
N ARG A 219 6.00 -38.97 8.40
CA ARG A 219 4.70 -39.66 8.37
C ARG A 219 4.74 -40.92 7.51
N ALA A 220 5.35 -40.85 6.33
CA ALA A 220 5.52 -42.00 5.45
C ALA A 220 6.33 -43.10 6.14
N GLY A 221 7.48 -42.77 6.74
CA GLY A 221 8.31 -43.75 7.46
C GLY A 221 7.59 -44.42 8.64
N ARG A 222 6.77 -43.67 9.40
CA ARG A 222 5.93 -44.25 10.47
C ARG A 222 4.85 -45.19 9.93
N GLN A 223 4.25 -44.88 8.78
CA GLN A 223 3.27 -45.75 8.14
C GLN A 223 3.91 -47.04 7.61
N THR A 224 5.09 -46.98 7.01
CA THR A 224 5.82 -48.18 6.55
C THR A 224 6.26 -49.06 7.71
N LEU A 225 6.75 -48.47 8.81
CA LEU A 225 7.09 -49.21 10.03
C LEU A 225 5.85 -49.85 10.67
N GLY A 226 4.71 -49.14 10.70
CA GLY A 226 3.45 -49.72 11.16
C GLY A 226 2.98 -50.89 10.29
N PHE A 227 3.19 -50.82 8.97
CA PHE A 227 2.85 -51.89 8.03
C PHE A 227 3.78 -53.11 8.12
N LEU A 228 5.00 -52.95 8.66
CA LEU A 228 5.95 -54.06 8.88
C LEU A 228 5.74 -54.77 10.22
N ILE A 229 4.95 -54.18 11.12
CA ILE A 229 4.66 -54.71 12.47
C ILE A 229 3.31 -55.47 12.50
N PHE A 230 2.53 -55.43 11.40
CA PHE A 230 1.32 -56.23 11.17
C PHE A 230 1.55 -57.21 10.01
#